data_AF-A0A3S2UI83-F1
#
_entry.id   AF-A0A3S2UI83-F1
#
_cell.length_a   1.000
_cell.length_b   1.000
_cell.length_c   1.000
_cell.angle_alpha   90.00
_cell.angle_beta   90.00
_cell.angle_gamma   90.00
#
_symmetry.space_group_name_H-M   'P 1'
#
loop_
_entity.id
_entity.type
_entity.pdbx_description
1 polymer ?
#
loop_
_entity_poly.entity_id
_entity_poly.type
_entity_poly.pdbx_seq_one_letter_code
_entity_poly.pdbx_strand_id
1 'polypeptide(L)'
;MSMLSHAQRSAVKVLRRMQYFVARRKFQQARKPYDVRDVIEQYSQGHLNMMVRIKELQRRLDGTLGKPGMFLPGKGEDKEYHTIGARMIRLEDKIHQMDLKMDSVLQVLKEQFPPKQELTSKPSIRRVTIQKRSGASIDEVP
;
A
#
# COMPACT_ATOMS: atom_id res chain seq x y z
N MET A 1 8.02 2.10 -50.28
CA MET A 1 9.27 2.50 -49.59
C MET A 1 9.21 3.99 -49.33
N SER A 2 9.16 4.42 -48.06
CA SER A 2 9.06 5.84 -47.71
C SER A 2 10.32 6.59 -48.14
N MET A 3 10.17 7.51 -49.10
CA MET A 3 11.21 8.43 -49.54
C MET A 3 11.48 9.44 -48.42
N LEU A 4 12.59 9.28 -47.69
CA LEU A 4 13.05 10.29 -46.73
C LEU A 4 13.33 11.61 -47.45
N SER A 5 12.79 12.70 -46.92
CA SER A 5 12.99 14.07 -47.41
C SER A 5 14.48 14.44 -47.40
N HIS A 6 14.89 15.37 -48.28
CA HIS A 6 16.27 15.85 -48.36
C HIS A 6 16.79 16.35 -47.00
N ALA A 7 15.95 17.06 -46.24
CA ALA A 7 16.26 17.52 -44.90
C ALA A 7 16.52 16.36 -43.92
N GLN A 8 15.72 15.31 -43.97
CA GLN A 8 15.89 14.11 -43.12
C GLN A 8 17.18 13.37 -43.48
N ARG A 9 17.51 13.24 -44.78
CA ARG A 9 18.77 12.62 -45.23
C ARG A 9 19.99 13.44 -44.78
N SER A 10 19.90 14.76 -44.83
CA SER A 10 20.95 15.65 -44.33
C SER A 10 21.12 15.52 -42.80
N ALA A 11 20.02 15.51 -42.05
CA ALA A 11 20.03 15.31 -40.60
C ALA A 11 20.67 13.96 -40.21
N VAL A 12 20.35 12.88 -40.92
CA VAL A 12 20.98 11.57 -40.70
C VAL A 12 22.50 11.61 -40.94
N LYS A 13 22.98 12.32 -41.98
CA LYS A 13 24.42 12.47 -42.23
C LYS A 13 25.12 13.21 -41.09
N VAL A 14 24.50 14.28 -40.58
CA VAL A 14 25.04 15.06 -39.44
C VAL A 14 25.10 14.20 -38.18
N LEU A 15 24.01 13.50 -37.84
CA LEU A 15 23.96 12.61 -36.67
C LEU A 15 25.02 11.52 -36.75
N ARG A 16 25.19 10.86 -37.91
CA ARG A 16 26.23 9.85 -38.11
C ARG A 16 27.63 10.43 -37.96
N ARG A 17 27.89 11.65 -38.45
CA ARG A 17 29.19 12.30 -38.32
C ARG A 17 29.49 12.67 -36.86
N MET A 18 28.50 13.12 -36.10
CA MET A 18 28.63 13.34 -34.65
C MET A 18 28.93 12.03 -33.91
N GLN A 19 28.18 10.97 -34.18
CA GLN A 19 28.42 9.64 -33.60
C GLN A 19 29.82 9.11 -33.93
N TYR A 20 30.30 9.30 -35.17
CA TYR A 20 31.66 8.93 -35.57
C TYR A 20 32.73 9.66 -34.74
N PHE A 21 32.57 10.96 -34.49
CA PHE A 21 33.53 11.69 -33.65
C PHE A 21 33.53 11.22 -32.19
N VAL A 22 32.36 10.89 -31.64
CA VAL A 22 32.26 10.27 -30.30
C VAL A 22 32.97 8.92 -30.28
N ALA A 23 32.71 8.04 -31.27
CA ALA A 23 33.36 6.74 -31.37
C ALA A 23 34.88 6.86 -31.54
N ARG A 24 35.34 7.79 -32.38
CA ARG A 24 36.77 8.06 -32.60
C ARG A 24 37.45 8.51 -31.32
N ARG A 25 36.83 9.43 -30.55
CA ARG A 25 37.38 9.88 -29.25
C ARG A 25 37.44 8.73 -28.25
N LYS A 26 36.37 7.95 -28.11
CA LYS A 26 36.33 6.77 -27.22
C LYS A 26 37.39 5.73 -27.58
N PHE A 27 37.58 5.46 -28.88
CA PHE A 27 38.59 4.53 -29.36
C PHE A 27 40.02 5.02 -29.05
N GLN A 28 40.28 6.31 -29.25
CA GLN A 28 41.57 6.92 -28.91
C GLN A 28 41.84 6.92 -27.40
N GLN A 29 40.82 7.13 -26.57
CA GLN A 29 40.91 7.05 -25.10
C GLN A 29 41.19 5.62 -24.64
N ALA A 30 40.50 4.61 -25.20
CA ALA A 30 40.69 3.21 -24.86
C ALA A 30 42.08 2.65 -25.17
N ARG A 31 42.84 3.31 -26.05
CA ARG A 31 44.24 2.94 -26.36
C ARG A 31 45.24 3.49 -25.35
N LYS A 32 44.86 4.47 -24.52
CA LYS A 32 45.72 5.04 -23.48
C LYS A 32 45.54 4.25 -22.19
N PRO A 33 46.59 4.06 -21.37
CA PRO A 33 46.43 3.48 -20.04
C PRO A 33 45.51 4.37 -19.20
N TYR A 34 44.74 3.74 -18.31
CA TYR A 34 43.80 4.43 -17.43
C TYR A 34 44.52 5.45 -16.54
N ASP A 35 44.02 6.68 -16.51
CA ASP A 35 44.47 7.79 -15.65
C ASP A 35 43.45 8.03 -14.51
N VAL A 36 43.86 8.68 -13.43
CA VAL A 36 42.98 9.09 -12.31
C VAL A 36 41.78 9.89 -12.83
N ARG A 37 41.96 10.61 -13.94
CA ARG A 37 40.89 11.31 -14.64
C ARG A 37 39.77 10.38 -15.14
N ASP A 38 40.11 9.18 -15.60
CA ASP A 38 39.12 8.21 -16.09
C ASP A 38 38.26 7.68 -14.93
N VAL A 39 38.87 7.50 -13.74
CA VAL A 39 38.16 7.11 -12.52
C VAL A 39 37.17 8.21 -12.09
N ILE A 40 37.62 9.46 -12.10
CA ILE A 40 36.76 10.61 -11.77
C ILE A 40 35.62 10.74 -12.79
N GLU A 41 35.93 10.62 -14.08
CA GLU A 41 34.94 10.73 -15.14
C GLU A 41 33.89 9.60 -15.06
N GLN A 42 34.32 8.36 -14.83
CA GLN A 42 33.43 7.22 -14.62
C GLN A 42 32.53 7.41 -13.40
N TYR A 43 33.10 7.85 -12.27
CA TYR A 43 32.32 8.13 -11.06
C TYR A 43 31.28 9.23 -11.31
N SER A 44 31.66 10.32 -12.00
CA SER A 44 30.75 11.42 -12.31
C SER A 44 29.57 10.98 -13.19
N GLN A 45 29.83 10.11 -14.17
CA GLN A 45 28.78 9.54 -15.03
C GLN A 45 27.87 8.58 -14.25
N GLY A 46 28.45 7.73 -13.40
CA GLY A 46 27.71 6.82 -12.52
C GLY A 46 26.79 7.56 -11.55
N HIS A 47 27.32 8.62 -10.92
CA HIS A 47 26.56 9.47 -10.02
C HIS A 47 25.39 10.17 -10.74
N LEU A 48 25.63 10.73 -11.93
CA LEU A 48 24.57 11.35 -12.72
C LEU A 48 23.49 10.34 -13.13
N ASN A 49 23.87 9.15 -13.59
CA ASN A 49 22.92 8.09 -13.95
C ASN A 49 22.05 7.69 -12.75
N MET A 50 22.66 7.52 -11.58
CA MET A 50 21.93 7.23 -10.34
C MET A 50 20.95 8.35 -9.99
N MET A 51 21.39 9.62 -10.07
CA MET A 51 20.55 10.77 -9.79
C MET A 51 19.33 10.86 -10.73
N VAL A 52 19.50 10.61 -12.03
CA VAL A 52 18.39 10.60 -13.00
C VAL A 52 17.40 9.48 -12.67
N ARG A 53 17.88 8.29 -12.30
CA ARG A 53 17.01 7.18 -11.88
C ARG A 53 16.24 7.53 -10.61
N ILE A 54 16.88 8.13 -9.60
CA ILE A 54 16.23 8.59 -8.38
C ILE A 54 15.14 9.62 -8.72
N LYS A 55 15.42 10.61 -9.57
CA LYS A 55 14.44 11.62 -9.99
C LYS A 55 13.25 11.01 -10.73
N GLU A 56 13.47 10.03 -11.60
CA GLU A 56 12.37 9.36 -12.30
C GLU A 56 11.50 8.54 -11.33
N LEU A 57 12.11 7.86 -10.36
CA LEU A 57 11.36 7.16 -9.30
C LEU A 57 10.55 8.14 -8.45
N GLN A 58 11.15 9.26 -8.03
CA GLN A 58 10.45 10.34 -7.32
C GLN A 58 9.28 10.87 -8.13
N ARG A 59 9.47 11.16 -9.43
CA ARG A 59 8.40 11.63 -10.32
C ARG A 59 7.24 10.64 -10.43
N ARG A 60 7.52 9.34 -10.53
CA ARG A 60 6.49 8.29 -10.57
C ARG A 60 5.73 8.17 -9.25
N LEU A 61 6.44 8.26 -8.14
CA LEU A 61 5.84 8.26 -6.80
C LEU A 61 4.96 9.48 -6.59
N ASP A 62 5.46 10.67 -6.90
CA ASP A 62 4.70 11.92 -6.80
C ASP A 62 3.43 11.90 -7.65
N GLY A 63 3.50 11.30 -8.85
CA GLY A 63 2.32 11.15 -9.72
C GLY A 63 1.31 10.10 -9.25
N THR A 64 1.77 9.05 -8.57
CA THR A 64 0.92 7.91 -8.18
C THR A 64 0.35 8.07 -6.78
N LEU A 65 1.20 8.38 -5.81
CA LEU A 65 0.85 8.52 -4.40
C LEU A 65 0.46 9.97 -4.08
N GLY A 66 1.07 10.94 -4.75
CA GLY A 66 1.00 12.34 -4.38
C GLY A 66 2.30 12.80 -3.73
N LYS A 67 2.52 14.12 -3.69
CA LYS A 67 3.70 14.70 -3.04
C LYS A 67 3.70 14.33 -1.56
N PRO A 68 4.87 14.11 -0.92
CA PRO A 68 4.95 13.74 0.49
C PRO A 68 4.21 14.71 1.44
N GLY A 69 4.08 15.99 1.06
CA GLY A 69 3.29 16.97 1.81
C GLY A 69 1.76 16.81 1.73
N MET A 70 1.22 16.00 0.82
CA MET A 70 -0.22 15.75 0.69
C MET A 70 -0.78 14.84 1.80
N PHE A 71 0.08 14.09 2.49
CA PHE A 71 -0.31 13.20 3.58
C PHE A 71 -0.32 13.87 4.96
N LEU A 72 0.02 15.16 5.02
CA LEU A 72 -0.03 15.93 6.26
C LEU A 72 -1.47 16.38 6.55
N PRO A 73 -1.91 16.34 7.83
CA PRO A 73 -3.25 16.78 8.22
C PRO A 73 -3.43 18.27 7.84
N GLY A 74 -4.53 18.56 7.11
CA GLY A 74 -4.89 19.92 6.67
C GLY A 74 -4.28 20.41 5.35
N LYS A 75 -3.43 19.61 4.66
CA LYS A 75 -2.84 19.98 3.34
C LYS A 75 -3.31 19.12 2.16
N GLY A 76 -4.11 18.10 2.42
CA GLY A 76 -4.69 17.20 1.40
C GLY A 76 -6.08 17.60 0.91
N GLU A 77 -6.56 18.81 1.27
CA GLU A 77 -7.90 19.28 0.90
C GLU A 77 -8.04 19.65 -0.59
N ASP A 78 -6.94 19.69 -1.33
CA ASP A 78 -6.95 19.73 -2.79
C ASP A 78 -7.40 18.37 -3.33
N LYS A 79 -8.70 18.09 -3.15
CA LYS A 79 -9.45 16.90 -3.60
C LYS A 79 -9.45 16.71 -5.12
N GLU A 80 -8.77 17.57 -5.86
CA GLU A 80 -8.68 17.58 -7.33
C GLU A 80 -7.61 16.62 -7.88
N TYR A 81 -6.64 16.22 -7.05
CA TYR A 81 -5.60 15.28 -7.49
C TYR A 81 -6.14 13.84 -7.58
N HIS A 82 -5.98 13.22 -8.75
CA HIS A 82 -6.37 11.83 -9.03
C HIS A 82 -5.31 10.81 -8.57
N THR A 83 -4.64 11.08 -7.43
CA THR A 83 -3.61 10.17 -6.89
C THR A 83 -4.23 9.11 -5.97
N ILE A 84 -3.53 8.01 -5.77
CA ILE A 84 -3.92 6.95 -4.82
C ILE A 84 -4.01 7.52 -3.40
N GLY A 85 -3.09 8.40 -2.99
CA GLY A 85 -3.12 9.04 -1.68
C GLY A 85 -4.38 9.87 -1.45
N ALA A 86 -4.75 10.73 -2.40
CA ALA A 86 -5.96 11.54 -2.30
C ALA A 86 -7.25 10.69 -2.33
N ARG A 87 -7.23 9.53 -3.01
CA ARG A 87 -8.35 8.57 -2.98
C ARG A 87 -8.45 7.86 -1.63
N MET A 88 -7.32 7.53 -1.00
CA MET A 88 -7.25 6.87 0.30
C MET A 88 -7.78 7.76 1.42
N ILE A 89 -7.38 9.04 1.46
CA ILE A 89 -7.91 10.01 2.43
C ILE A 89 -9.43 10.14 2.31
N ARG A 90 -9.95 10.27 1.08
CA ARG A 90 -11.40 10.30 0.82
C ARG A 90 -12.12 9.01 1.25
N LEU A 91 -11.43 7.87 1.17
CA LEU A 91 -11.96 6.59 1.61
C LEU A 91 -12.01 6.52 3.14
N GLU A 92 -10.95 6.95 3.82
CA GLU A 92 -10.88 7.04 5.29
C GLU A 92 -11.99 7.94 5.85
N ASP A 93 -12.19 9.14 5.28
CA ASP A 93 -13.28 10.05 5.67
C ASP A 93 -14.66 9.38 5.54
N LYS A 94 -14.89 8.64 4.44
CA LYS A 94 -16.16 7.93 4.20
C LYS A 94 -16.35 6.76 5.16
N ILE A 95 -15.29 6.02 5.48
CA ILE A 95 -15.34 4.93 6.46
C ILE A 95 -15.67 5.50 7.84
N HIS A 96 -15.03 6.61 8.23
CA HIS A 96 -15.32 7.27 9.48
C HIS A 96 -16.78 7.74 9.58
N GLN A 97 -17.33 8.34 8.51
CA GLN A 97 -18.75 8.70 8.47
C GLN A 97 -19.69 7.49 8.54
N MET A 98 -19.28 6.35 7.99
CA MET A 98 -20.05 5.11 8.05
C MET A 98 -20.11 4.57 9.47
N ASP A 99 -18.98 4.62 10.19
CA ASP A 99 -18.86 4.22 11.59
C ASP A 99 -19.83 5.02 12.48
N LEU A 100 -19.82 6.35 12.36
CA LEU A 100 -20.75 7.22 13.09
C LEU A 100 -22.22 6.93 12.79
N LYS A 101 -22.55 6.60 11.53
CA LYS A 101 -23.90 6.21 11.13
C LYS A 101 -24.29 4.84 11.70
N MET A 102 -23.36 3.89 11.72
CA MET A 102 -23.59 2.57 12.33
C MET A 102 -23.84 2.70 13.83
N ASP A 103 -23.08 3.54 14.54
CA ASP A 103 -23.31 3.83 15.96
C ASP A 103 -24.67 4.47 16.20
N SER A 104 -25.07 5.43 15.35
CA SER A 104 -26.40 6.03 15.42
C SER A 104 -27.52 5.00 15.20
N VAL A 105 -27.36 4.10 14.23
CA VAL A 105 -28.33 3.00 14.00
C VAL A 105 -28.36 2.04 15.19
N LEU A 106 -27.21 1.68 15.75
CA LEU A 106 -27.14 0.83 16.95
C LEU A 106 -27.82 1.47 18.15
N GLN A 107 -27.67 2.79 18.32
CA GLN A 107 -28.36 3.54 19.37
C GLN A 107 -29.88 3.47 19.19
N VAL A 108 -30.38 3.81 17.98
CA VAL A 108 -31.82 3.75 17.68
C VAL A 108 -32.37 2.34 17.87
N LEU A 109 -31.63 1.30 17.45
CA LEU A 109 -32.05 -0.09 17.64
C LEU A 109 -32.09 -0.49 19.12
N LYS A 110 -31.14 -0.04 19.95
CA LYS A 110 -31.16 -0.28 21.41
C LYS A 110 -32.33 0.43 22.10
N GLU A 111 -32.67 1.63 21.64
CA GLU A 111 -33.81 2.40 22.14
C GLU A 111 -35.16 1.73 21.78
N GLN A 112 -35.29 1.22 20.55
CA GLN A 112 -36.51 0.58 20.06
C GLN A 112 -36.67 -0.88 20.51
N PHE A 113 -35.56 -1.59 20.74
CA PHE A 113 -35.53 -2.97 21.21
C PHE A 113 -34.61 -3.07 22.44
N PRO A 114 -35.11 -2.72 23.64
CA PRO A 114 -34.32 -2.88 24.84
C PRO A 114 -33.88 -4.35 24.97
N PRO A 115 -32.63 -4.63 25.38
CA PRO A 115 -32.17 -6.00 25.55
C PRO A 115 -33.12 -6.73 26.49
N LYS A 116 -33.75 -7.81 26.01
CA LYS A 116 -34.53 -8.69 26.87
C LYS A 116 -33.62 -9.14 28.01
N GLN A 117 -34.06 -8.92 29.25
CA GLN A 117 -33.36 -9.43 30.43
C GLN A 117 -32.99 -10.89 30.18
N GLU A 118 -31.69 -11.20 30.17
CA GLU A 118 -31.26 -12.59 30.20
C GLU A 118 -31.79 -13.19 31.50
N LEU A 119 -32.80 -14.06 31.39
CA LEU A 119 -33.08 -15.04 32.43
C LEU A 119 -31.87 -15.95 32.48
N THR A 120 -30.95 -15.65 33.40
CA THR A 120 -29.82 -16.52 33.72
C THR A 120 -30.42 -17.83 34.24
N SER A 121 -30.58 -18.82 33.36
CA SER A 121 -30.90 -20.17 33.76
C SER A 121 -29.64 -20.75 34.40
N LYS A 122 -29.55 -20.64 35.72
CA LYS A 122 -28.54 -21.37 36.49
C LYS A 122 -28.70 -22.86 36.15
N PRO A 123 -27.64 -23.59 35.79
CA PRO A 123 -27.76 -25.02 35.55
C PRO A 123 -28.11 -25.70 36.88
N SER A 124 -29.35 -26.20 36.97
CA SER A 124 -29.83 -26.98 38.11
C SER A 124 -29.13 -28.32 38.12
N ILE A 125 -28.06 -28.44 38.92
CA ILE A 125 -27.39 -29.70 39.19
C ILE A 125 -28.38 -30.56 40.00
N ARG A 126 -29.09 -31.48 39.33
CA ARG A 126 -29.90 -32.50 39.98
C ARG A 126 -28.98 -33.45 40.75
N ARG A 127 -28.89 -33.23 42.06
CA ARG A 127 -28.27 -34.17 43.00
C ARG A 127 -29.17 -35.40 43.12
N VAL A 128 -28.74 -36.53 42.57
CA VAL A 128 -29.44 -37.82 42.73
C VAL A 128 -29.24 -38.28 44.18
N THR A 129 -30.33 -38.31 44.97
CA THR A 129 -30.35 -38.93 46.29
C THR A 129 -30.66 -40.42 46.15
N ILE A 130 -29.73 -41.25 46.61
CA ILE A 130 -29.92 -42.70 46.72
C ILE A 130 -30.98 -42.97 47.79
N GLN A 131 -32.14 -43.47 47.37
CA GLN A 131 -33.24 -43.80 48.27
C GLN A 131 -33.01 -45.19 48.88
N LYS A 132 -32.73 -45.22 50.19
CA LYS A 132 -32.64 -46.43 51.00
C LYS A 132 -34.03 -47.11 51.04
N ARG A 133 -34.13 -48.34 50.54
CA ARG A 133 -35.35 -49.18 50.63
C ARG A 133 -35.56 -49.61 52.08
N SER A 134 -36.74 -49.34 52.63
CA SER A 134 -37.24 -49.95 53.87
C SER A 134 -38.60 -50.59 53.62
N GLY A 135 -38.80 -51.77 54.19
CA GLY A 135 -40.03 -52.57 54.16
C GLY A 135 -39.64 -54.06 54.13
N ALA A 136 -40.19 -54.96 54.93
CA ALA A 136 -41.21 -54.91 55.98
C ALA A 136 -41.03 -56.18 56.87
N SER A 137 -41.55 -56.15 58.08
CA SER A 137 -41.53 -57.21 59.10
C SER A 137 -42.41 -58.41 58.72
N ILE A 138 -41.97 -59.66 59.00
CA ILE A 138 -42.84 -60.81 59.34
C ILE A 138 -42.06 -61.72 60.32
N ASP A 139 -42.70 -62.04 61.46
CA ASP A 139 -42.27 -62.99 62.50
C ASP A 139 -42.35 -64.46 62.03
N GLU A 140 -41.44 -65.34 62.48
CA GLU A 140 -41.79 -66.66 63.05
C GLU A 140 -40.57 -67.39 63.68
N VAL A 141 -40.85 -68.06 64.80
CA VAL A 141 -40.06 -68.92 65.74
C VAL A 141 -39.92 -70.34 65.13
N PRO A 142 -39.03 -71.28 65.54
CA PRO A 142 -38.44 -71.52 66.88
C PRO A 142 -36.91 -71.52 67.01
#